data_AF-A0A072TC49-F1
#
_entry.id   AF-A0A072TC49-F1
#
_cell.length_a   1.000
_cell.length_b   1.000
_cell.length_c   1.000
_cell.angle_alpha   90.00
_cell.angle_beta   90.00
_cell.angle_gamma   90.00
#
_symmetry.space_group_name_H-M   'P 1'
#
loop_
_entity.id
_entity.type
_entity.pdbx_description
1 polymer ?
#
loop_
_entity_poly.entity_id
_entity_poly.type
_entity_poly.pdbx_seq_one_letter_code
_entity_poly.pdbx_strand_id
1 'polypeptide(L)'
;MAQLDLKLPTDRRASSSRLISICLGVAATVTSLFITAIAGAERGSTTAEKGVWVATGVVILLAAHLLPALSKGAGVAVKCAVLPIWLGALLATGYTHATFFLNAQGRVGEQRAFAVAQTSAGASLPNVPVTRSRTQIATDVAATRRWLALLDARRCTTDCGAASARRTALAARLEALKIEDGEAIRAERALDARAAAVDRHQRAQDEARQDPFVAKLASAVRLGADQVSLVVAILLGWLVDAVAVISWASVARSQRHGDARQYSQGRTLDAVPRRAVELPSRPEVI
;
A
#
# COMPACT_ATOMS: atom_id res chain seq x y z
N MET A 1 -37.10 23.64 55.85
CA MET A 1 -35.77 23.00 55.94
C MET A 1 -35.41 22.42 54.57
N ALA A 2 -34.36 22.98 53.99
CA ALA A 2 -33.56 22.59 52.82
C ALA A 2 -34.08 21.51 51.83
N GLN A 3 -34.50 21.95 50.63
CA GLN A 3 -34.32 21.13 49.43
C GLN A 3 -32.87 21.29 48.96
N LEU A 4 -32.06 20.23 49.10
CA LEU A 4 -30.75 20.15 48.47
C LEU A 4 -30.96 19.90 46.96
N ASP A 5 -30.81 20.96 46.20
CA ASP A 5 -30.80 20.96 44.74
C ASP A 5 -29.50 20.30 44.26
N LEU A 6 -29.53 18.97 44.04
CA LEU A 6 -28.38 18.17 43.57
C LEU A 6 -28.15 18.39 42.06
N LYS A 7 -27.86 19.64 41.66
CA LYS A 7 -27.37 19.99 40.33
C LYS A 7 -25.87 19.72 40.25
N LEU A 8 -25.45 18.49 39.92
CA LEU A 8 -24.15 18.20 39.27
C LEU A 8 -23.99 16.68 39.04
N PRO A 9 -24.20 16.21 37.79
CA PRO A 9 -23.06 15.67 37.03
C PRO A 9 -23.12 15.94 35.51
N THR A 10 -24.07 16.73 35.02
CA THR A 10 -24.30 16.94 33.58
C THR A 10 -23.20 17.77 32.90
N ASP A 11 -22.63 18.77 33.58
CA ASP A 11 -21.56 19.62 33.01
C ASP A 11 -20.22 18.90 32.86
N ARG A 12 -19.89 18.00 33.79
CA ARG A 12 -18.62 17.26 33.74
C ARG A 12 -18.61 16.30 32.54
N ARG A 13 -19.75 15.64 32.26
CA ARG A 13 -19.91 14.71 31.12
C ARG A 13 -19.89 15.43 29.77
N ALA A 14 -20.45 16.64 29.69
CA ALA A 14 -20.44 17.47 28.48
C ALA A 14 -19.06 18.07 28.18
N SER A 15 -18.29 18.43 29.21
CA SER A 15 -16.89 18.89 29.06
C SER A 15 -15.97 17.75 28.61
N SER A 16 -16.07 16.56 29.22
CA SER A 16 -15.25 15.40 28.85
C SER A 16 -15.49 14.94 27.40
N SER A 17 -16.75 14.90 26.92
CA SER A 17 -17.03 14.48 25.54
C SER A 17 -16.52 15.47 24.49
N ARG A 18 -16.53 16.76 24.82
CA ARG A 18 -15.94 17.82 23.99
C ARG A 18 -14.43 17.69 23.90
N LEU A 19 -13.75 17.47 25.04
CA LEU A 19 -12.30 17.26 25.05
C LEU A 19 -11.89 16.03 24.23
N ILE A 20 -12.59 14.90 24.38
CA ILE A 20 -12.34 13.69 23.58
C ILE A 20 -12.51 13.98 22.08
N SER A 21 -13.58 14.69 21.71
CA SER A 21 -13.82 15.06 20.30
C SER A 21 -12.73 15.98 19.75
N ILE A 22 -12.22 16.92 20.56
CA ILE A 22 -11.10 17.79 20.15
C ILE A 22 -9.84 16.95 19.97
N CYS A 23 -9.47 16.11 20.93
CA CYS A 23 -8.30 15.26 20.84
C CYS A 23 -8.36 14.35 19.60
N LEU A 24 -9.51 13.73 19.33
CA LEU A 24 -9.71 12.86 18.19
C LEU A 24 -9.64 13.61 16.86
N GLY A 25 -10.28 14.79 16.78
CA GLY A 25 -10.23 15.66 15.61
C GLY A 25 -8.82 16.18 15.31
N VAL A 26 -8.07 16.57 16.33
CA VAL A 26 -6.66 17.00 16.21
C VAL A 26 -5.78 15.83 15.77
N ALA A 27 -5.88 14.67 16.43
CA ALA A 27 -5.08 13.50 16.09
C ALA A 27 -5.34 13.04 14.65
N ALA A 28 -6.60 12.97 14.22
CA ALA A 28 -6.96 12.62 12.85
C ALA A 28 -6.44 13.67 11.85
N THR A 29 -6.61 14.96 12.14
CA THR A 29 -6.14 16.04 11.24
C THR A 29 -4.61 16.06 11.10
N VAL A 30 -3.88 15.86 12.21
CA VAL A 30 -2.42 15.75 12.19
C VAL A 30 -1.97 14.52 11.39
N THR A 31 -2.65 13.39 11.56
CA THR A 31 -2.35 12.17 10.79
C THR A 31 -2.56 12.41 9.29
N SER A 32 -3.72 12.94 8.89
CA SER A 32 -3.99 13.30 7.50
C SER A 32 -2.99 14.33 6.96
N LEU A 33 -2.54 15.27 7.79
CA LEU A 33 -1.53 16.26 7.42
C LEU A 33 -0.20 15.60 7.07
N PHE A 34 0.28 14.66 7.89
CA PHE A 34 1.49 13.89 7.59
C PHE A 34 1.35 13.08 6.31
N ILE A 35 0.24 12.37 6.14
CA ILE A 35 -0.05 11.59 4.93
C ILE A 35 -0.01 12.49 3.69
N THR A 36 -0.73 13.62 3.75
CA THR A 36 -0.82 14.61 2.67
C THR A 36 0.54 15.22 2.36
N ALA A 37 1.34 15.54 3.37
CA ALA A 37 2.66 16.11 3.19
C ALA A 37 3.63 15.11 2.53
N ILE A 38 3.64 13.85 2.97
CA ILE A 38 4.48 12.81 2.38
C ILE A 38 4.05 12.56 0.93
N ALA A 39 2.75 12.38 0.69
CA ALA A 39 2.22 12.14 -0.65
C ALA A 39 2.44 13.34 -1.61
N GLY A 40 2.32 14.56 -1.10
CA GLY A 40 2.59 15.77 -1.87
C GLY A 40 4.07 15.88 -2.25
N ALA A 41 4.97 15.55 -1.33
CA ALA A 41 6.40 15.55 -1.59
C ALA A 41 6.85 14.46 -2.59
N GLU A 42 6.09 13.38 -2.73
CA GLU A 42 6.34 12.34 -3.74
C GLU A 42 5.99 12.80 -5.18
N ARG A 43 5.13 13.83 -5.35
CA ARG A 43 4.68 14.31 -6.67
C ARG A 43 5.58 15.36 -7.31
N GLY A 44 6.44 16.02 -6.54
CA GLY A 44 7.35 17.05 -7.04
C GLY A 44 8.74 16.51 -7.34
N SER A 45 9.36 16.97 -8.43
CA SER A 45 10.75 16.62 -8.75
C SER A 45 11.74 17.58 -8.06
N THR A 46 11.40 18.87 -8.02
CA THR A 46 12.18 19.93 -7.36
C THR A 46 11.65 20.26 -5.96
N THR A 47 12.46 20.88 -5.09
CA THR A 47 12.04 21.28 -3.74
C THR A 47 10.88 22.29 -3.75
N ALA A 48 10.88 23.21 -4.72
CA ALA A 48 9.80 24.17 -4.91
C ALA A 48 8.49 23.47 -5.32
N GLU A 49 8.53 22.56 -6.29
CA GLU A 49 7.38 21.76 -6.71
C GLU A 49 6.80 20.94 -5.55
N LYS A 50 7.67 20.29 -4.77
CA LYS A 50 7.26 19.54 -3.57
C LYS A 50 6.54 20.45 -2.58
N GLY A 51 7.10 21.64 -2.33
CA GLY A 51 6.48 22.63 -1.45
C GLY A 51 5.08 23.05 -1.92
N VAL A 52 4.89 23.29 -3.22
CA VAL A 52 3.59 23.64 -3.80
C VAL A 52 2.59 22.49 -3.65
N TRP A 53 2.97 21.26 -3.99
CA TRP A 53 2.09 20.10 -3.87
C TRP A 53 1.66 19.84 -2.42
N VAL A 54 2.59 19.98 -1.47
CA VAL A 54 2.28 19.90 -0.04
C VAL A 54 1.31 20.99 0.36
N ALA A 55 1.61 22.26 0.06
CA ALA A 55 0.76 23.39 0.44
C ALA A 55 -0.66 23.28 -0.12
N THR A 56 -0.81 22.93 -1.41
CA THR A 56 -2.11 22.69 -2.03
C THR A 56 -2.86 21.57 -1.34
N GLY A 57 -2.20 20.45 -1.04
CA GLY A 57 -2.78 19.34 -0.30
C GLY A 57 -3.28 19.76 1.09
N VAL A 58 -2.49 20.53 1.84
CA VAL A 58 -2.87 21.03 3.18
C VAL A 58 -4.12 21.92 3.10
N VAL A 59 -4.21 22.81 2.13
CA VAL A 59 -5.39 23.67 1.96
C VAL A 59 -6.65 22.83 1.69
N ILE A 60 -6.55 21.85 0.79
CA ILE A 60 -7.64 20.94 0.46
C ILE A 60 -8.05 20.10 1.68
N LEU A 61 -7.09 19.59 2.44
CA LEU A 61 -7.32 18.83 3.67
C LEU A 61 -8.07 19.66 4.73
N LEU A 62 -7.58 20.87 5.00
CA LEU A 62 -8.23 21.78 5.95
C LEU A 62 -9.64 22.12 5.48
N ALA A 63 -9.85 22.28 4.17
CA ALA A 63 -11.17 22.48 3.61
C ALA A 63 -12.09 21.27 3.88
N ALA A 64 -11.62 20.05 3.65
CA ALA A 64 -12.38 18.83 3.91
C ALA A 64 -12.79 18.68 5.38
N HIS A 65 -11.88 18.99 6.31
CA HIS A 65 -12.11 18.80 7.75
C HIS A 65 -12.94 19.92 8.40
N LEU A 66 -12.73 21.18 7.98
CA LEU A 66 -13.27 22.35 8.70
C LEU A 66 -14.53 22.95 8.07
N LEU A 67 -14.74 22.86 6.75
CA LEU A 67 -15.95 23.44 6.12
C LEU A 67 -17.27 22.93 6.71
N PRO A 68 -17.44 21.64 7.06
CA PRO A 68 -18.67 21.15 7.68
C PRO A 68 -18.96 21.81 9.04
N ALA A 69 -17.92 22.05 9.83
CA ALA A 69 -18.04 22.69 11.13
C ALA A 69 -18.41 24.19 10.98
N LEU A 70 -17.75 24.87 10.03
CA LEU A 70 -17.95 26.31 9.76
C LEU A 70 -19.33 26.61 9.13
N SER A 71 -19.81 25.74 8.23
CA SER A 71 -21.09 25.95 7.52
C SER A 71 -22.34 25.61 8.34
N LYS A 72 -22.17 25.04 9.55
CA LYS A 72 -23.27 24.49 10.35
C LYS A 72 -24.38 25.50 10.69
N GLY A 73 -24.07 26.79 10.77
CA GLY A 73 -25.06 27.86 11.01
C GLY A 73 -25.29 28.81 9.85
N ALA A 74 -24.73 28.52 8.68
CA ALA A 74 -24.95 29.33 7.52
C ALA A 74 -26.36 29.11 6.94
N GLY A 75 -26.86 30.10 6.21
CA GLY A 75 -28.11 29.99 5.45
C GLY A 75 -28.03 28.91 4.37
N VAL A 76 -29.19 28.47 3.87
CA VAL A 76 -29.29 27.38 2.88
C VAL A 76 -28.48 27.70 1.61
N ALA A 77 -28.51 28.94 1.12
CA ALA A 77 -27.74 29.36 -0.06
C ALA A 77 -26.23 29.14 0.10
N VAL A 78 -25.67 29.49 1.26
CA VAL A 78 -24.24 29.29 1.56
C VAL A 78 -23.92 27.80 1.67
N LYS A 79 -24.81 26.99 2.25
CA LYS A 79 -24.64 25.53 2.31
C LYS A 79 -24.63 24.91 0.92
N CYS A 80 -25.49 25.35 0.01
CA CYS A 80 -25.50 24.89 -1.38
C CYS A 80 -24.18 25.23 -2.11
N ALA A 81 -23.59 26.39 -1.84
CA ALA A 81 -22.29 26.76 -2.42
C ALA A 81 -21.11 26.01 -1.79
N VAL A 82 -21.16 25.76 -0.48
CA VAL A 82 -20.10 25.06 0.28
C VAL A 82 -20.08 23.55 0.00
N LEU A 83 -21.24 22.93 -0.20
CA LEU A 83 -21.37 21.48 -0.39
C LEU A 83 -20.49 20.93 -1.54
N PRO A 84 -20.49 21.48 -2.77
CA PRO A 84 -19.65 20.95 -3.85
C PRO A 84 -18.16 21.13 -3.55
N ILE A 85 -17.76 22.25 -2.94
CA ILE A 85 -16.37 22.50 -2.53
C ILE A 85 -15.93 21.46 -1.49
N TRP A 86 -16.79 21.19 -0.50
CA TRP A 86 -16.53 20.18 0.52
C TRP A 86 -16.43 18.77 -0.07
N LEU A 87 -17.35 18.39 -0.97
CA LEU A 87 -17.30 17.09 -1.65
C LEU A 87 -16.03 16.94 -2.48
N GLY A 88 -15.65 17.98 -3.24
CA GLY A 88 -14.41 18.00 -4.01
C GLY A 88 -13.17 17.87 -3.11
N ALA A 89 -13.15 18.58 -1.99
CA ALA A 89 -12.05 18.51 -1.03
C ALA A 89 -11.94 17.13 -0.37
N LEU A 90 -13.07 16.53 -0.01
CA LEU A 90 -13.13 15.18 0.57
C LEU A 90 -12.64 14.13 -0.42
N LEU A 91 -13.08 14.19 -1.68
CA LEU A 91 -12.64 13.28 -2.74
C LEU A 91 -11.14 13.42 -3.02
N ALA A 92 -10.63 14.66 -3.12
CA ALA A 92 -9.22 14.91 -3.38
C ALA A 92 -8.30 14.47 -2.21
N THR A 93 -8.76 14.66 -0.97
CA THR A 93 -8.05 14.20 0.24
C THR A 93 -8.05 12.67 0.29
N GLY A 94 -9.22 12.04 0.11
CA GLY A 94 -9.35 10.58 0.08
C GLY A 94 -8.51 9.93 -1.02
N TYR A 95 -8.47 10.51 -2.22
CA TYR A 95 -7.57 10.06 -3.29
C TYR A 95 -6.10 10.14 -2.86
N THR A 96 -5.68 11.26 -2.27
CA THR A 96 -4.30 11.44 -1.80
C THR A 96 -3.93 10.41 -0.73
N HIS A 97 -4.82 10.17 0.24
CA HIS A 97 -4.63 9.14 1.26
C HIS A 97 -4.56 7.73 0.67
N ALA A 98 -5.46 7.38 -0.26
CA ALA A 98 -5.44 6.08 -0.93
C ALA A 98 -4.12 5.86 -1.69
N THR A 99 -3.65 6.87 -2.44
CA THR A 99 -2.37 6.77 -3.14
C THR A 99 -1.19 6.58 -2.19
N PHE A 100 -1.18 7.27 -1.04
CA PHE A 100 -0.16 7.08 -0.02
C PHE A 100 -0.17 5.65 0.54
N PHE A 101 -1.33 5.12 0.91
CA PHE A 101 -1.43 3.76 1.47
C PHE A 101 -1.03 2.70 0.45
N LEU A 102 -1.38 2.87 -0.83
CA LEU A 102 -0.92 2.00 -1.91
C LEU A 102 0.59 2.05 -2.09
N ASN A 103 1.18 3.24 -2.16
CA ASN A 103 2.63 3.40 -2.30
C ASN A 103 3.38 2.83 -1.08
N ALA A 104 2.83 3.01 0.13
CA ALA A 104 3.39 2.44 1.35
C ALA A 104 3.36 0.91 1.33
N GLN A 105 2.23 0.30 0.93
CA GLN A 105 2.11 -1.15 0.77
C GLN A 105 3.09 -1.68 -0.28
N GLY A 106 3.20 -1.00 -1.43
CA GLY A 106 4.13 -1.35 -2.49
C GLY A 106 5.59 -1.33 -2.04
N ARG A 107 6.01 -0.31 -1.28
CA ARG A 107 7.37 -0.24 -0.72
C ARG A 107 7.69 -1.39 0.23
N VAL A 108 6.75 -1.77 1.10
CA VAL A 108 6.94 -2.93 1.99
C VAL A 108 6.98 -4.22 1.17
N GLY A 109 6.17 -4.33 0.11
CA GLY A 109 6.22 -5.46 -0.83
C GLY A 109 7.59 -5.60 -1.50
N GLU A 110 8.15 -4.50 -2.01
CA GLU A 110 9.49 -4.51 -2.60
C GLU A 110 10.58 -4.85 -1.59
N GLN A 111 10.46 -4.41 -0.33
CA GLN A 111 11.39 -4.80 0.73
C GLN A 111 11.36 -6.32 1.00
N ARG A 112 10.17 -6.93 1.02
CA ARG A 112 10.03 -8.40 1.16
C ARG A 112 10.62 -9.13 -0.05
N ALA A 113 10.37 -8.65 -1.26
CA ALA A 113 10.96 -9.21 -2.48
C ALA A 113 12.49 -9.12 -2.47
N PHE A 114 13.03 -7.98 -2.04
CA PHE A 114 14.47 -7.77 -1.91
C PHE A 114 15.11 -8.68 -0.86
N ALA A 115 14.42 -8.97 0.24
CA ALA A 115 14.90 -9.94 1.24
C ALA A 115 15.03 -11.36 0.64
N VAL A 116 14.08 -11.79 -0.20
CA VAL A 116 14.16 -13.06 -0.94
C VAL A 116 15.28 -13.05 -1.98
N ALA A 117 15.49 -11.93 -2.67
CA ALA A 117 16.59 -11.78 -3.62
C ALA A 117 17.97 -11.95 -2.95
N GLN A 118 18.18 -11.32 -1.79
CA GLN A 118 19.45 -11.38 -1.07
C GLN A 118 19.79 -12.78 -0.56
N THR A 119 18.81 -13.50 -0.01
CA THR A 119 19.02 -14.88 0.47
C THR A 119 19.40 -15.83 -0.67
N SER A 120 18.93 -15.56 -1.89
CA SER A 120 19.19 -16.38 -3.07
C SER A 120 20.52 -16.03 -3.77
N ALA A 121 20.99 -14.79 -3.67
CA ALA A 121 22.23 -14.33 -4.30
C ALA A 121 23.49 -15.04 -3.75
N GLY A 122 23.42 -15.62 -2.54
CA GLY A 122 24.50 -16.43 -1.97
C GLY A 122 24.63 -17.83 -2.59
N ALA A 123 23.64 -18.30 -3.35
CA ALA A 123 23.71 -19.58 -4.05
C ALA A 123 24.38 -19.39 -5.41
N SER A 124 25.70 -19.52 -5.46
CA SER A 124 26.46 -19.50 -6.70
C SER A 124 25.99 -20.63 -7.63
N LEU A 125 25.34 -20.27 -8.75
CA LEU A 125 24.95 -21.23 -9.77
C LEU A 125 26.21 -21.82 -10.41
N PRO A 126 26.29 -23.16 -10.59
CA PRO A 126 27.46 -23.79 -11.19
C PRO A 126 27.71 -23.24 -12.59
N ASN A 127 28.97 -22.94 -12.91
CA ASN A 127 29.36 -22.55 -14.25
C ASN A 127 29.16 -23.75 -15.19
N VAL A 128 28.29 -23.61 -16.21
CA VAL A 128 28.04 -24.68 -17.16
C VAL A 128 29.00 -24.52 -18.33
N PRO A 129 29.84 -25.52 -18.65
CA PRO A 129 30.77 -25.44 -19.77
C PRO A 129 30.01 -25.33 -21.10
N VAL A 130 30.55 -24.55 -22.03
CA VAL A 130 30.01 -24.41 -23.38
C VAL A 130 30.33 -25.69 -24.15
N THR A 131 29.32 -26.53 -24.38
CA THR A 131 29.44 -27.77 -25.16
C THR A 131 28.92 -27.59 -26.58
N ARG A 132 29.42 -28.41 -27.52
CA ARG A 132 28.92 -28.50 -28.89
C ARG A 132 27.46 -28.96 -28.90
N SER A 133 26.68 -28.55 -29.92
CA SER A 133 25.27 -28.92 -29.97
C SER A 133 25.08 -30.41 -30.26
N ARG A 134 24.08 -31.02 -29.61
CA ARG A 134 23.79 -32.45 -29.76
C ARG A 134 23.42 -32.83 -31.19
N THR A 135 22.79 -31.93 -31.95
CA THR A 135 22.51 -32.12 -33.38
C THR A 135 23.78 -32.24 -34.20
N GLN A 136 24.79 -31.42 -33.90
CA GLN A 136 26.09 -31.53 -34.54
C GLN A 136 26.78 -32.85 -34.14
N ILE A 137 26.77 -33.24 -32.85
CA ILE A 137 27.39 -34.50 -32.41
C ILE A 137 26.70 -35.71 -33.07
N ALA A 138 25.37 -35.72 -33.13
CA ALA A 138 24.59 -36.78 -33.77
C ALA A 138 24.90 -36.92 -35.27
N THR A 139 25.15 -35.80 -35.96
CA THR A 139 25.54 -35.79 -37.37
C THR A 139 26.91 -36.46 -37.57
N ASP A 140 27.88 -36.16 -36.70
CA ASP A 140 29.21 -36.77 -36.75
C ASP A 140 29.18 -38.26 -36.39
N VAL A 141 28.32 -38.65 -35.43
CA VAL A 141 28.07 -40.06 -35.09
C VAL A 141 27.52 -40.82 -36.29
N ALA A 142 26.51 -40.26 -36.97
CA ALA A 142 25.91 -40.86 -38.16
C ALA A 142 26.92 -41.00 -39.32
N ALA A 143 27.73 -39.95 -39.55
CA ALA A 143 28.79 -39.99 -40.56
C ALA A 143 29.85 -41.06 -40.23
N THR A 144 30.32 -41.13 -38.97
CA THR A 144 31.33 -42.12 -38.54
C THR A 144 30.80 -43.55 -38.65
N ARG A 145 29.55 -43.80 -38.30
CA ARG A 145 28.89 -45.11 -38.49
C ARG A 145 28.74 -45.48 -39.96
N ARG A 146 28.41 -44.53 -40.83
CA ARG A 146 28.36 -44.75 -42.28
C ARG A 146 29.72 -45.18 -42.82
N TRP A 147 30.81 -44.53 -42.39
CA TRP A 147 32.17 -44.89 -42.79
C TRP A 147 32.56 -46.30 -42.32
N LEU A 148 32.21 -46.67 -41.09
CA LEU A 148 32.40 -48.05 -40.58
C LEU A 148 31.63 -49.07 -41.42
N ALA A 149 30.35 -48.84 -41.70
CA ALA A 149 29.54 -49.75 -42.50
C ALA A 149 30.07 -49.92 -43.94
N LEU A 150 30.56 -48.84 -44.56
CA LEU A 150 31.20 -48.89 -45.88
C LEU A 150 32.52 -49.67 -45.84
N LEU A 151 33.29 -49.58 -44.75
CA LEU A 151 34.53 -50.33 -44.55
C LEU A 151 34.23 -51.82 -44.34
N ASP A 152 33.19 -52.14 -43.57
CA ASP A 152 32.75 -53.50 -43.24
C ASP A 152 32.19 -54.25 -44.45
N ALA A 153 31.53 -53.55 -45.37
CA ALA A 153 30.98 -54.13 -46.59
C ALA A 153 32.06 -54.52 -47.63
N ARG A 154 33.28 -53.97 -47.53
CA ARG A 154 34.38 -54.29 -48.45
C ARG A 154 35.08 -55.58 -47.99
N ARG A 155 35.09 -56.60 -48.85
CA ARG A 155 35.90 -57.82 -48.63
C ARG A 155 37.38 -57.47 -48.72
N CYS A 156 38.14 -57.87 -47.71
CA CYS A 156 39.58 -57.64 -47.70
C CYS A 156 40.29 -58.66 -48.59
N THR A 157 40.83 -58.20 -49.71
CA THR A 157 41.61 -59.03 -50.66
C THR A 157 43.09 -58.65 -50.67
N THR A 158 43.43 -57.39 -50.35
CA THR A 158 44.79 -56.85 -50.18
C THR A 158 44.80 -55.79 -49.05
N ASP A 159 45.90 -55.65 -48.31
CA ASP A 159 46.11 -54.66 -47.23
C ASP A 159 45.17 -54.73 -46.00
N CYS A 160 44.89 -55.94 -45.50
CA CYS A 160 44.00 -56.14 -44.34
C CYS A 160 44.50 -55.50 -43.04
N GLY A 161 45.81 -55.31 -42.88
CA GLY A 161 46.37 -54.57 -41.76
C GLY A 161 45.92 -53.10 -41.75
N ALA A 162 45.95 -52.44 -42.91
CA ALA A 162 45.52 -51.04 -43.04
C ALA A 162 44.00 -50.89 -42.87
N ALA A 163 43.21 -51.84 -43.37
CA ALA A 163 41.76 -51.87 -43.16
C ALA A 163 41.41 -52.06 -41.68
N SER A 164 42.10 -52.97 -40.98
CA SER A 164 41.95 -53.20 -39.54
C SER A 164 42.27 -51.93 -38.72
N ALA A 165 43.40 -51.27 -39.01
CA ALA A 165 43.80 -50.03 -38.34
C ALA A 165 42.80 -48.87 -38.54
N ARG A 166 42.19 -48.76 -39.73
CA ARG A 166 41.12 -47.77 -39.99
C ARG A 166 39.85 -48.10 -39.23
N ARG A 167 39.49 -49.39 -39.11
CA ARG A 167 38.34 -49.83 -38.31
C ARG A 167 38.52 -49.47 -36.84
N THR A 168 39.70 -49.74 -36.27
CA THR A 168 40.00 -49.39 -34.87
C THR A 168 39.98 -47.88 -34.64
N ALA A 169 40.52 -47.08 -35.59
CA ALA A 169 40.48 -45.62 -35.50
C ALA A 169 39.05 -45.05 -35.55
N LEU A 170 38.18 -45.56 -36.43
CA LEU A 170 36.78 -45.15 -36.49
C LEU A 170 35.97 -45.61 -35.26
N ALA A 171 36.26 -46.80 -34.73
CA ALA A 171 35.67 -47.27 -33.48
C ALA A 171 36.07 -46.38 -32.29
N ALA A 172 37.35 -46.00 -32.19
CA ALA A 172 37.82 -45.06 -31.18
C ALA A 172 37.17 -43.68 -31.31
N ARG A 173 37.00 -43.17 -32.55
CA ARG A 173 36.27 -41.92 -32.80
C ARG A 173 34.81 -41.99 -32.37
N LEU A 174 34.14 -43.12 -32.58
CA LEU A 174 32.76 -43.32 -32.16
C LEU A 174 32.63 -43.31 -30.62
N GLU A 175 33.57 -43.92 -29.90
CA GLU A 175 33.58 -43.87 -28.43
C GLU A 175 33.86 -42.45 -27.92
N ALA A 176 34.76 -41.70 -28.56
CA ALA A 176 34.98 -40.29 -28.23
C ALA A 176 33.72 -39.44 -28.41
N LEU A 177 32.99 -39.60 -29.52
CA LEU A 177 31.72 -38.90 -29.77
C LEU A 177 30.62 -39.27 -28.77
N LYS A 178 30.64 -40.51 -28.25
CA LYS A 178 29.70 -40.97 -27.21
C LYS A 178 29.97 -40.31 -25.86
N ILE A 179 31.25 -40.12 -25.51
CA ILE A 179 31.65 -39.37 -24.32
C ILE A 179 31.19 -37.90 -24.46
N GLU A 180 31.41 -37.30 -25.63
CA GLU A 180 31.00 -35.93 -25.93
C GLU A 180 29.47 -35.74 -25.84
N ASP A 181 28.66 -36.67 -26.37
CA ASP A 181 27.19 -36.61 -26.20
C ASP A 181 26.79 -36.74 -24.72
N GLY A 182 27.47 -37.60 -23.95
CA GLY A 182 27.24 -37.73 -22.51
C GLY A 182 27.58 -36.45 -21.71
N GLU A 183 28.59 -35.70 -22.14
CA GLU A 183 28.91 -34.38 -21.61
C GLU A 183 27.88 -33.33 -22.01
N ALA A 184 27.47 -33.31 -23.28
CA ALA A 184 26.44 -32.41 -23.79
C ALA A 184 25.09 -32.61 -23.09
N ILE A 185 24.69 -33.85 -22.82
CA ILE A 185 23.47 -34.17 -22.03
C ILE A 185 23.59 -33.62 -20.60
N ARG A 186 24.74 -33.77 -19.95
CA ARG A 186 24.95 -33.24 -18.59
C ARG A 186 24.91 -31.72 -18.57
N ALA A 187 25.48 -31.06 -19.57
CA ALA A 187 25.44 -29.61 -19.73
C ALA A 187 24.01 -29.11 -19.97
N GLU A 188 23.24 -29.74 -20.86
CA GLU A 188 21.83 -29.42 -21.12
C GLU A 188 20.98 -29.53 -19.85
N ARG A 189 21.08 -30.63 -19.11
CA ARG A 189 20.39 -30.80 -17.82
C ARG A 189 20.78 -29.74 -16.78
N ALA A 190 22.04 -29.33 -16.76
CA ALA A 190 22.51 -28.28 -15.84
C ALA A 190 21.93 -26.91 -16.22
N LEU A 191 21.79 -26.60 -17.52
CA LEU A 191 21.11 -25.40 -18.01
C LEU A 191 19.63 -25.41 -17.66
N ASP A 192 18.94 -26.53 -17.87
CA ASP A 192 17.52 -26.67 -17.52
C ASP A 192 17.29 -26.52 -16.01
N ALA A 193 18.14 -27.15 -15.19
CA ALA A 193 18.08 -27.02 -13.73
C ALA A 193 18.32 -25.58 -13.28
N ARG A 194 19.24 -24.87 -13.94
CA ARG A 194 19.50 -23.44 -13.71
C ARG A 194 18.29 -22.59 -14.10
N ALA A 195 17.70 -22.81 -15.27
CA ALA A 195 16.50 -22.10 -15.71
C ALA A 195 15.33 -22.31 -14.74
N ALA A 196 15.10 -23.56 -14.31
CA ALA A 196 14.08 -23.88 -13.33
C ALA A 196 14.37 -23.27 -11.95
N ALA A 197 15.63 -23.16 -11.53
CA ALA A 197 15.99 -22.46 -10.30
C ALA A 197 15.68 -20.97 -10.41
N VAL A 198 16.06 -20.31 -11.51
CA VAL A 198 15.76 -18.89 -11.77
C VAL A 198 14.25 -18.64 -11.75
N ASP A 199 13.46 -19.47 -12.43
CA ASP A 199 11.99 -19.36 -12.45
C ASP A 199 11.39 -19.52 -11.04
N ARG A 200 11.85 -20.52 -10.25
CA ARG A 200 11.41 -20.65 -8.85
C ARG A 200 11.76 -19.43 -8.00
N HIS A 201 12.96 -18.86 -8.20
CA HIS A 201 13.38 -17.66 -7.47
C HIS A 201 12.54 -16.43 -7.85
N GLN A 202 12.25 -16.25 -9.14
CA GLN A 202 11.37 -15.17 -9.61
C GLN A 202 9.97 -15.30 -9.02
N ARG A 203 9.40 -16.50 -9.04
CA ARG A 203 8.09 -16.77 -8.42
C ARG A 203 8.07 -16.48 -6.92
N ALA A 204 9.12 -16.89 -6.20
CA ALA A 204 9.22 -16.63 -4.76
C ALA A 204 9.33 -15.13 -4.46
N GLN A 205 10.03 -14.35 -5.30
CA GLN A 205 10.07 -12.90 -5.18
C GLN A 205 8.70 -12.27 -5.45
N ASP A 206 8.00 -12.70 -6.50
CA ASP A 206 6.68 -12.19 -6.85
C ASP A 206 5.63 -12.52 -5.79
N GLU A 207 5.71 -13.70 -5.16
CA GLU A 207 4.88 -14.07 -4.02
C GLU A 207 5.20 -13.20 -2.80
N ALA A 208 6.50 -12.94 -2.52
CA ALA A 208 6.91 -12.10 -1.41
C ALA A 208 6.49 -10.63 -1.55
N ARG A 209 6.30 -10.12 -2.78
CA ARG A 209 5.74 -8.78 -3.01
C ARG A 209 4.34 -8.64 -2.45
N GLN A 210 3.55 -9.70 -2.50
CA GLN A 210 2.15 -9.66 -2.08
C GLN A 210 2.02 -9.59 -0.56
N ASP A 211 1.05 -8.82 -0.09
CA ASP A 211 0.68 -8.83 1.32
C ASP A 211 -0.15 -10.10 1.61
N PRO A 212 0.26 -10.96 2.56
CA PRO A 212 -0.45 -12.21 2.85
C PRO A 212 -1.88 -12.01 3.33
N PHE A 213 -2.20 -10.88 3.98
CA PHE A 213 -3.56 -10.53 4.35
C PHE A 213 -4.38 -10.16 3.11
N VAL A 214 -3.83 -9.33 2.22
CA VAL A 214 -4.49 -8.93 0.97
C VAL A 214 -4.69 -10.13 0.06
N ALA A 215 -3.70 -11.02 -0.06
CA ALA A 215 -3.79 -12.24 -0.87
C ALA A 215 -4.90 -13.18 -0.38
N LYS A 216 -5.01 -13.39 0.94
CA LYS A 216 -6.10 -14.17 1.53
C LYS A 216 -7.46 -13.53 1.26
N LEU A 217 -7.57 -12.22 1.47
CA LEU A 217 -8.82 -11.49 1.24
C LEU A 217 -9.22 -11.50 -0.25
N ALA A 218 -8.26 -11.34 -1.16
CA ALA A 218 -8.45 -11.45 -2.61
C ALA A 218 -9.00 -12.83 -3.01
N SER A 219 -8.41 -13.90 -2.47
CA SER A 219 -8.90 -15.26 -2.72
C SER A 219 -10.33 -15.50 -2.19
N ALA A 220 -10.68 -14.91 -1.05
CA ALA A 220 -11.99 -15.04 -0.44
C ALA A 220 -13.08 -14.27 -1.22
N VAL A 221 -12.75 -13.07 -1.72
CA VAL A 221 -13.71 -12.19 -2.42
C VAL A 221 -13.69 -12.42 -3.95
N ARG A 222 -12.82 -13.32 -4.45
CA ARG A 222 -12.60 -13.57 -5.90
C ARG A 222 -12.23 -12.31 -6.69
N LEU A 223 -11.57 -11.37 -6.04
CA LEU A 223 -11.04 -10.14 -6.63
C LEU A 223 -9.52 -10.27 -6.81
N GLY A 224 -8.94 -9.48 -7.72
CA GLY A 224 -7.49 -9.36 -7.84
C GLY A 224 -6.87 -8.68 -6.61
N ALA A 225 -5.63 -9.04 -6.26
CA ALA A 225 -4.92 -8.46 -5.11
C ALA A 225 -4.80 -6.93 -5.19
N ASP A 226 -4.56 -6.38 -6.40
CA ASP A 226 -4.49 -4.93 -6.64
C ASP A 226 -5.82 -4.23 -6.34
N GLN A 227 -6.94 -4.86 -6.69
CA GLN A 227 -8.27 -4.32 -6.43
C GLN A 227 -8.58 -4.31 -4.93
N VAL A 228 -8.22 -5.38 -4.22
CA VAL A 228 -8.39 -5.44 -2.77
C VAL A 228 -7.50 -4.43 -2.06
N SER A 229 -6.23 -4.29 -2.48
CA SER A 229 -5.31 -3.29 -1.95
C SER A 229 -5.84 -1.86 -2.15
N LEU A 230 -6.39 -1.57 -3.34
CA LEU A 230 -7.04 -0.29 -3.65
C LEU A 230 -8.25 -0.04 -2.74
N VAL A 231 -9.15 -1.03 -2.59
CA VAL A 231 -10.32 -0.90 -1.71
C VAL A 231 -9.90 -0.67 -0.27
N VAL A 232 -8.91 -1.42 0.25
CA VAL A 232 -8.40 -1.25 1.61
C VAL A 232 -7.79 0.14 1.79
N ALA A 233 -6.98 0.61 0.84
CA ALA A 233 -6.37 1.94 0.88
C ALA A 233 -7.42 3.06 0.87
N ILE A 234 -8.47 2.94 0.06
CA ILE A 234 -9.61 3.86 0.04
C ILE A 234 -10.31 3.84 1.41
N LEU A 235 -10.66 2.66 1.93
CA LEU A 235 -11.36 2.53 3.21
C LEU A 235 -10.58 3.16 4.36
N LEU A 236 -9.27 2.94 4.42
CA LEU A 236 -8.40 3.54 5.44
C LEU A 236 -8.36 5.07 5.31
N GLY A 237 -8.20 5.60 4.10
CA GLY A 237 -8.24 7.05 3.86
C GLY A 237 -9.55 7.69 4.30
N TRP A 238 -10.68 7.12 3.86
CA TRP A 238 -12.01 7.60 4.22
C TRP A 238 -12.32 7.48 5.70
N LEU A 239 -11.81 6.44 6.38
CA LEU A 239 -12.01 6.27 7.82
C LEU A 239 -11.34 7.40 8.61
N VAL A 240 -10.11 7.76 8.26
CA VAL A 240 -9.39 8.87 8.91
C VAL A 240 -10.14 10.19 8.69
N ASP A 241 -10.59 10.45 7.47
CA ASP A 241 -11.33 11.67 7.13
C ASP A 241 -12.69 11.74 7.83
N ALA A 242 -13.42 10.62 7.89
CA ALA A 242 -14.69 10.52 8.59
C ALA A 242 -14.54 10.80 10.09
N VAL A 243 -13.49 10.25 10.72
CA VAL A 243 -13.18 10.50 12.13
C VAL A 243 -12.91 11.99 12.36
N ALA A 244 -12.13 12.65 11.49
CA ALA A 244 -11.85 14.08 11.61
C ALA A 244 -13.13 14.92 11.47
N VAL A 245 -13.91 14.69 10.41
CA VAL A 245 -15.14 15.45 10.12
C VAL A 245 -16.17 15.28 11.22
N ILE A 246 -16.43 14.06 11.69
CA ILE A 246 -17.40 13.79 12.77
C ILE A 246 -16.94 14.46 14.08
N SER A 247 -15.65 14.41 14.37
CA SER A 247 -15.06 15.02 15.57
C SER A 247 -15.24 16.54 15.56
N TRP A 248 -14.83 17.23 14.49
CA TRP A 248 -15.00 18.68 14.36
C TRP A 248 -16.46 19.12 14.32
N ALA A 249 -17.33 18.36 13.63
CA ALA A 249 -18.76 18.61 13.64
C ALA A 249 -19.35 18.51 15.05
N SER A 250 -18.90 17.55 15.85
CA SER A 250 -19.33 17.36 17.25
C SER A 250 -18.92 18.54 18.14
N VAL A 251 -17.68 19.01 18.00
CA VAL A 251 -17.19 20.22 18.70
C VAL A 251 -18.03 21.44 18.36
N ALA A 252 -18.33 21.66 17.07
CA ALA A 252 -19.15 22.78 16.62
C ALA A 252 -20.61 22.70 17.11
N ARG A 253 -21.17 21.51 17.36
CA ARG A 253 -22.50 21.40 18.01
C ARG A 253 -22.46 21.75 19.49
N SER A 254 -21.43 21.30 20.20
CA SER A 254 -21.29 21.55 21.62
C SER A 254 -21.20 23.05 21.94
N GLN A 255 -20.44 23.82 21.14
CA GLN A 255 -20.32 25.28 21.31
C GLN A 255 -21.67 26.00 21.19
N ARG A 256 -22.44 25.72 20.13
CA ARG A 256 -23.76 26.35 19.92
C ARG A 256 -24.75 26.10 21.06
N HIS A 257 -24.75 24.90 21.65
CA HIS A 257 -25.61 24.61 22.80
C HIS A 257 -25.17 25.40 24.05
N GLY A 258 -23.88 25.67 24.21
CA GLY A 258 -23.38 26.56 25.26
C GLY A 258 -23.86 28.01 25.06
N ASP A 259 -23.67 28.56 23.86
CA ASP A 259 -24.05 29.94 23.55
C ASP A 259 -25.55 30.19 23.70
N ALA A 260 -26.39 29.25 23.21
CA ALA A 260 -27.84 29.34 23.33
C ALA A 260 -28.31 29.29 24.80
N ARG A 261 -27.68 28.45 25.64
CA ARG A 261 -27.98 28.40 27.08
C ARG A 261 -27.57 29.70 27.77
N GLN A 262 -26.35 30.19 27.54
CA GLN A 262 -25.86 31.40 28.18
C GLN A 262 -26.70 32.63 27.80
N TYR A 263 -27.12 32.73 26.54
CA TYR A 263 -28.02 33.78 26.07
C TYR A 263 -29.42 33.70 26.71
N SER A 264 -29.98 32.48 26.86
CA SER A 264 -31.26 32.30 27.57
C SER A 264 -31.17 32.66 29.06
N GLN A 265 -30.05 32.34 29.72
CA GLN A 265 -29.84 32.61 31.14
C GLN A 265 -29.61 34.09 31.42
N GLY A 266 -28.87 34.80 30.57
CA GLY A 266 -28.73 36.27 30.65
C GLY A 266 -30.08 36.97 30.50
N ARG A 267 -30.90 36.55 29.52
CA ARG A 267 -32.24 37.11 29.31
C ARG A 267 -33.18 36.85 30.49
N THR A 268 -33.08 35.70 31.17
CA THR A 268 -33.86 35.44 32.38
C THR A 268 -33.42 36.27 33.59
N LEU A 269 -32.14 36.61 33.71
CA LEU A 269 -31.63 37.45 34.80
C LEU A 269 -32.06 38.92 34.64
N ASP A 270 -32.13 39.41 33.40
CA ASP A 270 -32.61 40.77 33.09
C ASP A 270 -34.14 40.89 33.17
N ALA A 271 -34.87 39.78 33.00
CA ALA A 271 -36.34 39.76 33.07
C ALA A 271 -36.92 39.59 34.49
N VAL A 272 -36.07 39.41 35.53
CA VAL A 272 -36.54 39.48 36.92
C VAL A 272 -36.78 40.96 37.25
N PRO A 273 -38.03 41.40 37.49
CA PRO A 273 -38.27 42.78 37.86
C PRO A 273 -37.56 43.02 39.20
N ARG A 274 -36.65 43.99 39.24
CA ARG A 274 -36.15 44.55 40.51
C ARG A 274 -37.37 45.07 41.24
N ARG A 275 -37.94 44.26 42.15
CA ARG A 275 -38.84 44.77 43.18
C ARG A 275 -38.03 45.82 43.92
N ALA A 276 -38.42 47.09 43.75
CA ALA A 276 -37.99 48.16 44.62
C ALA A 276 -38.29 47.70 46.05
N VAL A 277 -37.24 47.56 46.85
CA VAL A 277 -37.37 47.36 48.28
C VAL A 277 -37.88 48.70 48.81
N GLU A 278 -39.20 48.81 48.94
CA GLU A 278 -39.85 49.90 49.67
C GLU A 278 -39.39 49.81 51.12
N LEU A 279 -38.58 50.79 51.52
CA LEU A 279 -38.20 51.03 52.90
C LEU A 279 -39.43 51.56 53.66
N PRO A 280 -39.80 50.98 54.82
CA PRO A 280 -40.94 51.44 55.59
C PRO A 280 -40.66 52.83 56.17
N SER A 281 -41.57 53.77 55.87
CA SER A 281 -41.64 55.11 56.43
C SER A 281 -41.86 55.05 57.94
N ARG A 282 -41.03 55.77 58.70
CA ARG A 282 -41.23 56.03 60.13
C ARG A 282 -42.47 56.92 60.32
N PRO A 283 -43.34 56.65 61.31
CA PRO A 283 -44.36 57.61 61.71
C PRO A 283 -43.77 58.70 62.62
N GLU A 284 -44.25 59.93 62.42
CA GLU A 284 -44.10 61.07 63.32
C GLU A 284 -44.62 60.75 64.72
N VAL A 285 -43.91 61.22 65.75
CA VAL A 285 -44.44 61.44 67.09
C VAL A 285 -44.13 62.88 67.48
N ILE A 286 -45.23 63.61 67.67
CA ILE A 286 -45.53 64.86 68.41
C ILE A 286 -44.37 65.46 69.19
#